data_AF-A0A1N7SX33-F1
#
_entry.id   AF-A0A1N7SX33-F1
#
_cell.length_a   1.000
_cell.length_b   1.000
_cell.length_c   1.000
_cell.angle_alpha   90.00
_cell.angle_beta   90.00
_cell.angle_gamma   90.00
#
_symmetry.space_group_name_H-M   'P 1'
#
loop_
_entity.id
_entity.type
_entity.pdbx_description
1 polymer ?
#
loop_
_entity_poly.entity_id
_entity_poly.type
_entity_poly.pdbx_seq_one_letter_code
_entity_poly.pdbx_strand_id
1 'polypeptide(L)'
;MSVGFILQRTDLIATVPERLALQLAVPFSLTLRALPLTLPAAPIHLLWHARAHQDEANRWLRGVVVDLFTDTGTQARKARSAQKK
;
A
#
# COMPACT_ATOMS: atom_id res chain seq x y z
N MET A 1 -0.83 -16.57 -2.85
CA MET A 1 -1.29 -15.81 -1.66
C MET A 1 -2.38 -16.62 -0.96
N SER A 2 -2.11 -17.14 0.24
CA SER A 2 -3.03 -18.03 0.97
C SER A 2 -4.15 -17.30 1.72
N VAL A 3 -3.93 -16.04 2.14
CA VAL A 3 -4.87 -15.31 3.00
C VAL A 3 -6.28 -15.19 2.40
N GLY A 4 -6.43 -14.89 1.11
CA GLY A 4 -7.75 -14.81 0.47
C GLY A 4 -8.50 -16.15 0.50
N PHE A 5 -7.81 -17.26 0.24
CA PHE A 5 -8.40 -18.60 0.28
C PHE A 5 -8.83 -19.03 1.69
N ILE A 6 -8.08 -18.63 2.72
CA ILE A 6 -8.42 -18.92 4.12
C ILE A 6 -9.66 -18.12 4.53
N LEU A 7 -9.67 -16.82 4.28
CA LEU A 7 -10.78 -15.93 4.65
C LEU A 7 -12.07 -16.28 3.91
N GLN A 8 -12.00 -16.78 2.67
CA GLN A 8 -13.19 -17.21 1.92
C GLN A 8 -13.86 -18.47 2.52
N ARG A 9 -13.11 -19.30 3.25
CA ARG A 9 -13.55 -20.64 3.71
C ARG A 9 -13.72 -20.73 5.22
N THR A 10 -13.52 -19.64 5.95
CA THR A 10 -13.53 -19.61 7.41
C THR A 10 -14.15 -18.32 7.91
N ASP A 11 -14.62 -18.31 9.16
CA ASP A 11 -15.15 -17.10 9.83
C ASP A 11 -14.04 -16.26 10.47
N LEU A 12 -12.81 -16.32 9.93
CA LEU A 12 -11.69 -15.55 10.43
C LEU A 12 -11.69 -14.13 9.88
N ILE A 13 -11.04 -13.22 10.60
CA ILE A 13 -10.72 -11.86 10.16
C ILE A 13 -9.21 -11.66 10.15
N ALA A 14 -8.72 -10.78 9.28
CA ALA A 14 -7.29 -10.46 9.18
C ALA A 14 -7.08 -8.95 9.05
N THR A 15 -6.03 -8.45 9.72
CA THR A 15 -5.51 -7.10 9.49
C THR A 15 -4.40 -7.18 8.45
N VAL A 16 -4.56 -6.49 7.33
CA VAL A 16 -3.62 -6.50 6.21
C VAL A 16 -3.42 -5.07 5.67
N PRO A 17 -2.32 -4.79 4.94
CA PRO A 17 -2.16 -3.52 4.26
C PRO A 17 -3.33 -3.23 3.30
N GLU A 18 -3.76 -1.97 3.24
CA GLU A 18 -4.93 -1.56 2.45
C GLU A 18 -4.85 -1.97 0.97
N ARG A 19 -3.69 -1.78 0.34
CA ARG A 19 -3.48 -2.18 -1.07
C ARG A 19 -3.71 -3.69 -1.28
N LEU A 20 -3.32 -4.52 -0.32
CA LEU A 20 -3.58 -5.96 -0.37
C LEU A 20 -5.07 -6.25 -0.15
N ALA A 21 -5.71 -5.59 0.81
CA ALA A 21 -7.16 -5.75 1.06
C ALA A 21 -7.98 -5.43 -0.20
N LEU A 22 -7.64 -4.34 -0.90
CA LEU A 22 -8.31 -3.94 -2.16
C LEU A 22 -8.15 -4.99 -3.27
N GLN A 23 -6.98 -5.63 -3.38
CA GLN A 23 -6.77 -6.70 -4.36
C GLN A 23 -7.52 -8.00 -4.02
N LEU A 24 -7.78 -8.25 -2.74
CA LEU A 24 -8.46 -9.48 -2.29
C LEU A 24 -9.98 -9.34 -2.23
N ALA A 25 -10.50 -8.12 -2.07
CA ALA A 25 -11.93 -7.88 -1.84
C ALA A 25 -12.83 -8.46 -2.93
N VAL A 26 -12.54 -8.14 -4.20
CA VAL A 26 -13.38 -8.59 -5.33
C VAL A 26 -13.18 -10.08 -5.62
N PRO A 27 -11.94 -10.61 -5.77
CA PRO A 27 -11.77 -12.01 -6.18
C PRO A 27 -12.24 -13.03 -5.14
N PHE A 28 -12.27 -12.67 -3.85
CA PHE A 28 -12.65 -13.56 -2.76
C PHE A 28 -13.97 -13.16 -2.09
N SER A 29 -14.70 -12.19 -2.64
CA SER A 29 -15.94 -11.65 -2.08
C SER A 29 -15.80 -11.22 -0.61
N LEU A 30 -14.67 -10.60 -0.27
CA LEU A 30 -14.37 -10.15 1.09
C LEU A 30 -14.81 -8.71 1.30
N THR A 31 -15.19 -8.38 2.54
CA THR A 31 -15.57 -7.02 2.93
C THR A 31 -14.47 -6.37 3.75
N LEU A 32 -14.14 -5.11 3.44
CA LEU A 32 -13.21 -4.31 4.25
C LEU A 32 -13.93 -3.64 5.43
N ARG A 33 -13.22 -3.52 6.55
CA ARG A 33 -13.65 -2.77 7.73
C ARG A 33 -12.53 -1.83 8.17
N ALA A 34 -12.90 -0.66 8.67
CA ALA A 34 -11.94 0.25 9.26
C ALA A 34 -11.31 -0.39 10.50
N LEU A 35 -10.01 -0.21 10.67
CA LEU A 35 -9.29 -0.74 11.82
C LEU A 35 -9.76 0.00 13.09
N PRO A 36 -10.07 -0.70 14.20
CA PRO A 36 -10.60 -0.08 15.41
C PRO A 36 -9.54 0.69 16.21
N LEU A 37 -8.28 0.59 15.81
CA LEU A 37 -7.13 1.24 16.44
C LEU A 37 -6.28 1.94 15.37
N THR A 38 -5.52 2.94 15.79
CA THR A 38 -4.57 3.63 14.91
C THR A 38 -3.25 2.88 14.91
N LEU A 39 -2.79 2.46 13.73
CA LEU A 39 -1.45 1.89 13.55
C LEU A 39 -0.49 2.96 13.00
N PRO A 40 0.81 2.88 13.32
CA PRO A 40 1.81 3.67 12.63
C PRO A 40 1.81 3.35 11.14
N ALA A 41 2.14 4.35 10.32
CA ALA A 41 2.30 4.12 8.89
C ALA A 41 3.48 3.15 8.62
N ALA A 42 3.30 2.25 7.67
CA ALA A 42 4.34 1.35 7.20
C ALA A 42 4.92 1.89 5.87
N PRO A 43 6.01 2.69 5.90
CA PRO A 43 6.58 3.24 4.68
C PRO A 43 7.14 2.13 3.80
N ILE A 44 6.95 2.26 2.49
CA ILE A 44 7.56 1.38 1.49
C ILE A 44 8.82 2.08 0.96
N HIS A 45 9.96 1.39 1.04
CA HIS A 45 11.25 1.90 0.62
C HIS A 45 11.74 1.20 -0.64
N LEU A 46 12.26 1.98 -1.59
CA LEU A 46 13.01 1.47 -2.73
C LEU A 46 14.50 1.47 -2.37
N LEU A 47 15.11 0.28 -2.35
CA LEU A 47 16.50 0.08 -1.93
C LEU A 47 17.33 -0.45 -3.10
N TRP A 48 18.58 0.00 -3.17
CA TRP A 48 19.57 -0.48 -4.12
C TRP A 48 20.96 -0.48 -3.49
N HIS A 49 21.85 -1.31 -4.01
CA HIS A 49 23.25 -1.33 -3.56
C HIS A 49 24.01 -0.09 -4.06
N ALA A 50 24.94 0.45 -3.29
CA ALA A 50 25.69 1.66 -3.63
C ALA A 50 26.38 1.59 -5.01
N ARG A 51 26.89 0.40 -5.39
CA ARG A 51 27.50 0.15 -6.71
C ARG A 51 26.56 0.38 -7.89
N ALA A 52 25.25 0.16 -7.71
CA ALA A 52 24.25 0.36 -8.76
C ALA A 52 23.70 1.80 -8.79
N HIS A 53 24.22 2.71 -7.96
CA HIS A 53 23.65 4.05 -7.85
C HIS A 53 23.80 4.87 -9.14
N GLN A 54 24.93 4.72 -9.82
CA GLN A 54 25.24 5.42 -11.08
C GLN A 54 24.90 4.60 -12.33
N ASP A 55 24.44 3.36 -12.17
CA ASP A 55 24.03 2.51 -13.29
C ASP A 55 22.79 3.09 -13.98
N GLU A 56 22.84 3.28 -15.30
CA GLU A 56 21.78 3.95 -16.05
C GLU A 56 20.48 3.15 -16.07
N ALA A 57 20.57 1.83 -16.23
CA ALA A 57 19.40 0.95 -16.22
C ALA A 57 18.71 0.96 -14.85
N ASN A 58 19.49 0.92 -13.76
CA ASN A 58 18.96 1.05 -12.41
C ASN A 58 18.30 2.41 -12.19
N ARG A 59 18.93 3.51 -12.63
CA ARG A 59 18.36 4.86 -12.54
C ARG A 59 17.04 4.98 -13.28
N TRP A 60 16.96 4.46 -14.51
CA TRP A 60 15.73 4.44 -15.29
C TRP A 60 14.62 3.67 -14.57
N LEU A 61 14.90 2.45 -14.10
CA LEU A 61 13.91 1.63 -13.41
C LEU A 61 13.42 2.31 -12.12
N ARG A 62 14.33 2.92 -11.35
CA ARG A 62 13.97 3.70 -10.16
C ARG A 62 13.05 4.87 -10.52
N GLY A 63 13.30 5.56 -11.62
CA GLY A 63 12.41 6.60 -12.15
C GLY A 63 11.01 6.06 -12.43
N VAL A 64 10.91 4.96 -13.19
CA VAL A 64 9.62 4.32 -13.51
C VAL A 64 8.86 3.90 -12.26
N VAL A 65 9.54 3.29 -11.27
CA VAL A 65 8.90 2.91 -10.01
C VAL A 65 8.42 4.13 -9.23
N VAL A 66 9.21 5.20 -9.18
CA VAL A 66 8.82 6.45 -8.52
C VAL A 66 7.59 7.05 -9.20
N ASP A 67 7.57 7.12 -10.53
CA ASP A 67 6.46 7.68 -11.29
C ASP A 67 5.15 6.89 -11.11
N LEU A 68 5.23 5.56 -11.01
CA LEU A 68 4.06 4.69 -10.88
C LEU A 68 3.52 4.58 -9.44
N PHE A 69 4.38 4.69 -8.43
CA PHE A 69 4.02 4.30 -7.06
C PHE A 69 4.21 5.40 -6.02
N THR A 70 4.83 6.54 -6.36
CA THR A 70 4.96 7.65 -5.42
C THR A 70 3.67 8.43 -5.38
N ASP A 71 2.97 8.30 -4.26
CA ASP A 71 1.67 8.91 -4.08
C ASP A 71 1.82 10.42 -3.76
N THR A 72 1.79 11.27 -4.79
CA THR A 72 1.79 12.74 -4.60
C THR A 72 0.50 13.22 -3.89
N GLY A 73 -0.53 12.36 -3.78
CA GLY A 73 -1.89 12.74 -3.36
C GLY A 73 -2.26 12.54 -1.88
N THR A 74 -1.50 11.78 -1.09
CA THR A 74 -1.94 11.44 0.30
C THR A 74 -1.75 12.59 1.31
N GLN A 75 -0.99 13.64 0.97
CA GLN A 75 -0.89 14.88 1.77
C GLN A 75 -2.12 15.82 1.57
N ALA A 76 -2.75 15.83 0.39
CA ALA A 76 -3.81 16.78 0.05
C ALA A 76 -5.18 16.46 0.69
N ARG A 77 -5.43 15.20 1.07
CA ARG A 77 -6.70 14.79 1.69
C ARG A 77 -6.80 15.17 3.17
N LYS A 78 -5.66 15.34 3.88
CA LYS A 78 -5.61 15.87 5.26
C LYS A 78 -5.71 17.39 5.32
N ALA A 79 -5.20 18.12 4.32
CA ALA A 79 -5.26 19.60 4.31
C ALA A 79 -6.70 20.15 4.13
N ARG A 80 -7.59 19.44 3.42
CA ARG A 80 -8.98 19.88 3.20
C ARG A 80 -9.93 19.63 4.38
N SER A 81 -9.61 18.71 5.31
CA SER A 81 -10.45 18.47 6.50
C SER A 81 -10.09 19.35 7.69
N ALA A 82 -8.89 19.97 7.69
CA ALA A 82 -8.46 20.89 8.74
C ALA A 82 -8.89 22.35 8.50
N GLN A 83 -9.22 22.74 7.24
CA GLN A 83 -9.61 24.11 6.88
C GLN A 83 -11.12 24.41 7.06
N LYS A 84 -11.88 23.48 7.66
CA LYS A 84 -13.31 23.65 7.94
C LYS A 84 -13.59 23.52 9.45
N LYS A 85 -12.92 24.36 10.23
CA LYS A 85 -13.36 24.78 11.57
C LYS A 85 -13.10 26.27 11.72
#